data_AF-A0A1M5Q1M6-F1
#
_entry.id   AF-A0A1M5Q1M6-F1
#
_cell.length_a   1.000
_cell.length_b   1.000
_cell.length_c   1.000
_cell.angle_alpha   90.00
_cell.angle_beta   90.00
_cell.angle_gamma   90.00
#
_symmetry.space_group_name_H-M   'P 1'
#
loop_
_entity.id
_entity.type
_entity.pdbx_description
1 polymer ?
#
loop_
_entity_poly.entity_id
_entity_poly.type
_entity_poly.pdbx_seq_one_letter_code
_entity_poly.pdbx_strand_id
1 'polypeptide(L)' 'MSEKPAKQKPAKMCYEHLGGKLGQLLAINFAEKGWIAKKTPTDKHFYITDLGLKEFAKLGLDISQIKSEDL' A
#
# COMPACT_ATOMS: atom_id res chain seq x y z
N MET A 1 -3.97 -21.62 -34.25
CA MET A 1 -3.13 -21.71 -33.04
C MET A 1 -3.79 -20.84 -31.98
N SER A 2 -4.50 -21.44 -31.03
CA SER A 2 -5.18 -20.69 -29.97
C SER A 2 -4.22 -20.50 -28.80
N GLU A 3 -3.73 -19.27 -28.64
CA GLU A 3 -2.87 -18.89 -27.53
C GLU A 3 -3.63 -19.10 -26.22
N LYS A 4 -3.14 -19.98 -25.34
CA LYS A 4 -3.68 -20.16 -23.99
C LYS A 4 -3.62 -18.81 -23.28
N PRO A 5 -4.72 -18.28 -22.73
CA PRO A 5 -4.65 -17.03 -21.97
C PRO A 5 -3.66 -17.25 -20.82
N ALA A 6 -2.59 -16.45 -20.80
CA ALA A 6 -1.61 -16.47 -19.72
C ALA A 6 -2.38 -16.28 -18.41
N LYS A 7 -2.13 -17.14 -17.41
CA LYS A 7 -2.78 -17.03 -16.10
C LYS A 7 -2.44 -15.66 -15.50
N GLN A 8 -3.39 -14.73 -15.56
CA GLN A 8 -3.23 -13.39 -15.02
C GLN A 8 -3.36 -13.44 -13.50
N LYS A 9 -2.48 -12.72 -12.78
CA LYS A 9 -2.60 -12.58 -11.33
C LYS A 9 -3.70 -11.56 -11.04
N PRO A 10 -4.77 -11.92 -10.31
CA PRO A 10 -5.86 -11.00 -10.05
C PRO A 10 -5.43 -9.89 -9.07
N ALA A 11 -5.59 -8.64 -9.49
CA ALA A 11 -5.57 -7.48 -8.61
C ALA A 11 -7.00 -7.20 -8.15
N LYS A 12 -7.37 -7.65 -6.96
CA LYS A 12 -8.73 -7.44 -6.44
C LYS A 12 -8.86 -6.01 -5.93
N MET A 13 -9.91 -5.32 -6.38
CA MET A 13 -10.33 -4.04 -5.79
C MET A 13 -11.38 -4.34 -4.73
N CYS A 14 -11.21 -3.83 -3.52
CA CYS A 14 -12.26 -3.76 -2.51
C CYS A 14 -12.85 -2.36 -2.59
N TYR A 15 -13.96 -2.20 -3.29
CA TYR A 15 -14.55 -0.88 -3.57
C TYR A 15 -13.54 0.02 -4.30
N GLU A 16 -13.11 1.10 -3.65
CA GLU A 16 -12.21 2.13 -4.20
C GLU A 16 -10.74 1.90 -3.83
N HIS A 17 -10.40 0.81 -3.12
CA HIS A 17 -9.03 0.51 -2.71
C HIS A 17 -8.52 -0.85 -3.22
N LEU A 18 -7.19 -0.93 -3.37
CA LEU A 18 -6.51 -2.15 -3.76
C LEU A 18 -6.54 -3.15 -2.59
N GLY A 19 -7.31 -4.22 -2.75
CA GLY A 19 -7.59 -5.21 -1.73
C GLY A 19 -7.00 -6.59 -2.03
N GLY A 20 -7.40 -7.56 -1.22
CA GLY A 20 -6.97 -8.96 -1.35
C GLY A 20 -5.47 -9.17 -1.16
N LYS A 21 -4.91 -10.19 -1.83
CA LYS A 21 -3.51 -10.60 -1.64
C LYS A 21 -2.52 -9.53 -2.10
N LEU A 22 -2.86 -8.77 -3.15
CA LEU A 22 -2.00 -7.72 -3.68
C LEU A 22 -1.90 -6.55 -2.69
N GLY A 23 -3.03 -6.04 -2.18
CA GLY A 23 -3.02 -5.00 -1.15
C GLY A 23 -2.27 -5.44 0.11
N GLN A 24 -2.45 -6.69 0.55
CA GLN A 24 -1.70 -7.25 1.69
C GLN A 24 -0.18 -7.26 1.44
N LEU A 25 0.26 -7.71 0.26
CA LEU A 25 1.69 -7.76 -0.07
C LEU A 25 2.30 -6.36 -0.17
N LEU A 26 1.56 -5.38 -0.70
CA LEU A 26 2.00 -3.99 -0.74
C LEU A 26 2.14 -3.42 0.68
N ALA A 27 1.16 -3.64 1.55
CA ALA A 27 1.24 -3.19 2.94
C ALA A 27 2.45 -3.79 3.68
N ILE A 28 2.69 -5.09 3.53
CA ILE A 28 3.87 -5.75 4.11
C ILE A 28 5.15 -5.15 3.53
N ASN A 29 5.24 -5.00 2.21
CA ASN A 29 6.43 -4.49 1.56
C ASN A 29 6.73 -3.04 1.96
N PHE A 30 5.70 -2.20 2.07
CA PHE A 30 5.84 -0.82 2.55
C PHE A 30 6.26 -0.77 4.02
N ALA A 31 5.76 -1.68 4.85
CA ALA A 31 6.19 -1.79 6.24
C ALA A 31 7.65 -2.25 6.37
N GLU A 32 8.05 -3.27 5.59
CA GLU A 32 9.43 -3.76 5.56
C GLU A 32 10.42 -2.73 5.01
N LYS A 33 10.00 -1.92 4.03
CA LYS A 33 10.77 -0.78 3.53
C LYS A 33 10.80 0.41 4.49
N GLY A 34 10.03 0.35 5.58
CA GLY A 34 9.88 1.45 6.54
C GLY A 34 9.14 2.66 5.98
N TRP A 35 8.38 2.50 4.89
CA TRP A 35 7.54 3.57 4.33
C TRP A 35 6.29 3.81 5.16
N ILE A 36 5.75 2.73 5.73
CA ILE A 36 4.69 2.80 6.71
C ILE A 36 5.14 2.11 8.00
N ALA A 37 4.73 2.61 9.14
CA ALA A 37 5.06 2.05 10.44
C ALA A 37 3.87 2.18 11.38
N LYS A 38 3.85 1.34 12.41
CA LYS A 38 2.90 1.47 13.51
C LYS A 38 3.58 2.18 14.66
N LYS A 39 2.88 3.09 15.36
CA LYS A 39 3.39 3.71 16.58
C LYS A 39 3.63 2.65 17.67
N THR A 40 2.71 1.69 17.80
CA THR A 40 2.85 0.55 18.71
C THR A 40 2.59 -0.77 17.97
N PRO A 41 3.17 -1.91 18.41
CA PRO A 41 2.87 -3.21 17.82
C PRO A 41 1.38 -3.62 17.91
N THR A 42 0.66 -3.03 18.87
CA THR A 42 -0.78 -3.20 19.10
C THR A 42 -1.66 -2.28 18.26
N ASP A 43 -1.10 -1.28 17.59
CA ASP A 43 -1.85 -0.36 16.74
C ASP A 43 -2.50 -1.12 15.57
N LYS A 44 -3.76 -0.77 15.31
CA LYS A 44 -4.50 -1.24 14.13
C LYS A 44 -4.18 -0.42 12.90
N HIS A 45 -3.66 0.79 13.08
CA HIS A 45 -3.41 1.74 12.00
C HIS A 45 -1.91 1.82 11.69
N PHE A 46 -1.62 1.94 10.40
CA PHE A 46 -0.28 2.27 9.91
C PHE A 46 -0.23 3.77 9.64
N TYR A 47 0.92 4.36 9.92
CA TYR A 47 1.24 5.75 9.66
C TYR A 47 2.34 5.79 8.61
N ILE A 48 2.29 6.79 7.72
CA ILE A 48 3.36 7.01 6.76
C ILE A 48 4.53 7.66 7.49
N THR A 49 5.74 7.11 7.32
CA THR A 49 6.96 7.67 7.90
C THR A 49 7.52 8.80 7.03
N ASP A 50 8.46 9.58 7.54
CA ASP A 50 9.21 10.57 6.73
C ASP A 50 9.88 9.96 5.49
N LEU A 51 10.33 8.71 5.60
CA LEU A 51 10.87 7.97 4.47
C LEU A 51 9.77 7.63 3.47
N GLY A 52 8.64 7.13 3.96
CA GLY A 52 7.47 6.83 3.13
C GLY A 52 6.97 8.04 2.36
N LEU A 53 6.89 9.21 2.99
CA LEU A 53 6.48 10.46 2.32
C LEU A 53 7.33 10.74 1.07
N LYS A 54 8.66 10.65 1.21
CA LYS A 54 9.59 10.90 0.10
C LYS A 54 9.48 9.83 -0.98
N GLU A 55 9.39 8.57 -0.58
CA GLU A 55 9.39 7.45 -1.51
C GLU A 55 8.06 7.30 -2.24
N PHE A 56 6.93 7.56 -1.58
CA PHE A 56 5.62 7.61 -2.23
C PHE A 56 5.53 8.77 -3.21
N ALA A 57 6.08 9.95 -2.87
CA ALA A 57 6.19 11.06 -3.82
C ALA A 57 7.03 10.68 -5.05
N LYS A 58 8.14 9.95 -4.87
CA LYS A 58 8.93 9.40 -5.99
C LYS A 58 8.18 8.35 -6.81
N LEU A 59 7.28 7.59 -6.19
CA LEU A 59 6.39 6.65 -6.87
C LEU A 59 5.30 7.37 -7.68
N GLY A 60 5.14 8.69 -7.49
CA GLY A 60 4.11 9.51 -8.13
C GLY A 60 2.80 9.57 -7.36
N LEU A 61 2.79 9.14 -6.10
CA LEU A 61 1.65 9.26 -5.21
C LEU A 61 1.68 10.61 -4.50
N ASP A 62 0.62 11.38 -4.67
CA ASP A 62 0.45 12.65 -3.97
C ASP A 62 -0.09 12.40 -2.55
N ILE A 63 0.83 12.31 -1.59
CA ILE A 63 0.46 12.06 -0.19
C ILE A 63 -0.24 13.26 0.45
N SER A 64 -0.14 14.46 -0.14
CA SER A 64 -0.87 15.64 0.33
C SER A 64 -2.40 15.50 0.23
N GLN A 65 -2.91 14.52 -0.53
CA GLN A 65 -4.33 14.19 -0.54
C GLN A 65 -4.80 13.45 0.72
N ILE A 66 -3.87 12.84 1.47
CA ILE A 66 -4.18 12.15 2.73
C ILE A 66 -4.18 13.19 3.84
N LYS A 67 -5.35 13.43 4.45
CA LYS A 67 -5.46 14.31 5.60
C LYS A 67 -4.72 13.70 6.79
N SER A 68 -3.93 14.52 7.48
CA SER A 68 -3.39 14.17 8.78
C SER A 68 -4.54 14.08 9.77
N GLU A 69 -4.85 12.87 10.21
CA GLU A 69 -5.83 12.61 11.27
C GLU A 69 -5.08 12.33 12.57
N ASP A 70 -5.50 12.99 13.65
CA ASP A 70 -5.02 12.70 15.00
C ASP A 70 -5.74 11.44 15.47
N LEU A 71 -5.12 10.28 15.18
CA LEU A 71 -5.52 8.95 15.64
C LEU A 71 -4.82 8.62 16.96
#